data_AF-A0A975MKE9-F1
#
_entry.id   AF-A0A975MKE9-F1
#
_cell.length_a   1.000
_cell.length_b   1.000
_cell.length_c   1.000
_cell.angle_alpha   90.00
_cell.angle_beta   90.00
_cell.angle_gamma   90.00
#
_symmetry.space_group_name_H-M   'P 1'
#
loop_
_entity.id
_entity.type
_entity.pdbx_description
1 polymer ?
#
loop_
_entity_poly.entity_id
_entity_poly.type
_entity_poly.pdbx_seq_one_letter_code
_entity_poly.pdbx_strand_id
1 'polypeptide(L)'
;MTEDGTVFVRDGDGEREVGQYAADSPDAALAFYVRRFEALEGQVELLEQRLRTGAVKPDEASKTAARLREDVDGAAAVGDLDGLLTRIAAMDELVAAAREERRAEREKARAVALKNKEKIVAAAEKVAEGSDWRNGMNRLRDLLAQWKAEARLDKPTDDALWQRFSGARSAFGKKRKAHYAEMDAKRGEAAVVKKRLLAEAEKLKDSTDWGPTSGRFRDLMRDWKAAGPAPRDVEDTLWNDFRVAQDHFFAARDAMNAELDKEFAGNAEVKEQLLVEAEALLPVKDLAAAKASLRDIGERWDAAGKVPRARIKELEGRMSAVEKAVRDADDARWKRTNPEAAARAQATVTQLESLIADLESKKAKADAAGNAKAAAEAAEAIQARQLWLAEAQKALNDYS
;
A
#
# COMPACT_ATOMS: atom_id res chain seq x y z
N MET A 1 -51.11 70.53 -63.99
CA MET A 1 -51.44 69.71 -65.19
C MET A 1 -51.93 70.66 -66.27
N THR A 2 -51.54 70.46 -67.52
CA THR A 2 -52.02 71.25 -68.68
C THR A 2 -53.31 70.66 -69.25
N GLU A 3 -54.01 71.40 -70.13
CA GLU A 3 -55.24 70.95 -70.80
C GLU A 3 -55.06 69.67 -71.64
N ASP A 4 -53.84 69.42 -72.13
CA ASP A 4 -53.47 68.24 -72.91
C ASP A 4 -53.14 67.00 -72.06
N GLY A 5 -53.27 67.08 -70.73
CA GLY A 5 -53.02 65.96 -69.81
C GLY A 5 -51.56 65.77 -69.38
N THR A 6 -50.68 66.76 -69.64
CA THR A 6 -49.29 66.72 -69.19
C THR A 6 -49.18 67.09 -67.71
N VAL A 7 -48.51 66.25 -66.93
CA VAL A 7 -48.33 66.42 -65.49
C VAL A 7 -46.91 66.93 -65.21
N PHE A 8 -46.82 67.95 -64.36
CA PHE A 8 -45.57 68.54 -63.90
C PHE A 8 -45.45 68.37 -62.39
N VAL A 9 -44.22 68.20 -61.90
CA VAL A 9 -43.87 68.23 -60.47
C VAL A 9 -43.00 69.44 -60.23
N ARG A 10 -43.11 70.05 -59.05
CA ARG A 10 -42.15 71.05 -58.59
C ARG A 10 -41.02 70.35 -57.85
N ASP A 11 -39.81 70.47 -58.38
CA ASP A 11 -38.56 70.09 -57.71
C ASP A 11 -37.73 71.36 -57.46
N GLY A 12 -37.43 71.65 -56.19
CA GLY A 12 -36.80 72.90 -55.78
C GLY A 12 -37.50 74.17 -56.29
N ASP A 13 -36.79 74.96 -57.10
CA ASP A 13 -37.26 76.22 -57.68
C ASP A 13 -37.85 76.07 -59.11
N GLY A 14 -37.93 74.84 -59.65
CA GLY A 14 -38.33 74.54 -61.02
C GLY A 14 -39.62 73.74 -61.17
N GLU A 15 -40.13 73.62 -62.40
CA GLU A 15 -41.19 72.69 -62.78
C GLU A 15 -40.63 71.68 -63.80
N ARG A 16 -40.71 70.40 -63.46
CA ARG A 16 -40.26 69.29 -64.31
C ARG A 16 -41.45 68.52 -64.87
N GLU A 17 -41.42 68.27 -66.18
CA GLU A 17 -42.41 67.41 -66.82
C GLU A 17 -42.22 65.96 -66.36
N VAL A 18 -43.29 65.39 -65.80
CA VAL A 18 -43.32 64.01 -65.26
C VAL A 18 -43.80 63.03 -66.34
N GLY A 19 -44.62 63.53 -67.27
CA GLY A 19 -45.12 62.80 -68.43
C GLY A 19 -46.59 63.09 -68.72
N GLN A 20 -47.08 62.50 -69.80
CA GLN A 20 -48.47 62.60 -70.25
C GLN A 20 -49.19 61.26 -70.03
N TYR A 21 -50.37 61.27 -69.42
CA TYR A 21 -51.14 60.05 -69.16
C TYR A 21 -52.58 60.22 -69.65
N ALA A 22 -52.99 59.35 -70.58
CA ALA A 22 -54.36 59.31 -71.09
C ALA A 22 -55.28 58.67 -70.03
N ALA A 23 -55.78 59.49 -69.10
CA ALA A 23 -56.82 59.10 -68.16
C ALA A 23 -58.19 59.65 -68.58
N ASP A 24 -59.23 58.99 -68.11
CA ASP A 24 -60.62 59.47 -68.24
C ASP A 24 -60.86 60.79 -67.49
N SER A 25 -59.98 61.19 -66.56
CA SER A 25 -60.01 62.49 -65.87
C SER A 25 -58.62 62.99 -65.40
N PRO A 26 -58.45 64.32 -65.24
CA PRO A 26 -57.25 64.94 -64.64
C PRO A 26 -56.84 64.36 -63.28
N ASP A 27 -57.82 64.11 -62.42
CA ASP A 27 -57.59 63.58 -61.07
C ASP A 27 -57.05 62.15 -61.11
N ALA A 28 -57.50 61.34 -62.08
CA ALA A 28 -57.02 59.96 -62.26
C ALA A 28 -55.58 59.91 -62.79
N ALA A 29 -55.18 60.84 -63.67
CA ALA A 29 -53.80 60.98 -64.13
C ALA A 29 -52.87 61.41 -62.98
N LEU A 30 -53.27 62.39 -62.17
CA LEU A 30 -52.50 62.82 -61.00
C LEU A 30 -52.37 61.69 -59.96
N ALA A 31 -53.45 60.98 -59.68
CA ALA A 31 -53.46 59.84 -58.74
C ALA A 31 -52.55 58.67 -59.18
N PHE A 32 -52.26 58.51 -60.47
CA PHE A 32 -51.27 57.54 -60.95
C PHE A 32 -49.85 57.95 -60.54
N TYR A 33 -49.46 59.20 -60.78
CA TYR A 33 -48.13 59.70 -60.44
C TYR A 33 -47.91 59.88 -58.93
N VAL A 34 -48.97 60.16 -58.17
CA VAL A 34 -48.94 60.15 -56.69
C VAL A 34 -48.71 58.74 -56.15
N ARG A 35 -49.39 57.71 -56.68
CA ARG A 35 -49.14 56.32 -56.29
C ARG A 35 -47.71 55.85 -56.56
N ARG A 36 -47.07 56.37 -57.62
CA ARG A 36 -45.65 56.10 -57.89
C ARG A 36 -44.74 56.75 -56.85
N PHE A 37 -45.09 57.95 -56.38
CA PHE A 37 -44.40 58.60 -55.27
C PHE A 37 -44.56 57.80 -53.97
N GLU A 38 -45.79 57.42 -53.59
CA GLU A 38 -46.08 56.62 -52.40
C GLU A 38 -45.32 55.28 -52.39
N ALA A 39 -45.15 54.66 -53.57
CA ALA A 39 -44.37 53.43 -53.71
C ALA A 39 -42.86 53.65 -53.41
N LEU A 40 -42.28 54.75 -53.89
CA LEU A 40 -40.88 55.13 -53.59
C LEU A 40 -40.73 55.51 -52.12
N GLU A 41 -41.68 56.26 -51.58
CA GLU A 41 -41.71 56.63 -50.16
C GLU A 41 -41.74 55.39 -49.26
N GLY A 42 -42.59 54.40 -49.57
CA GLY A 42 -42.65 53.14 -48.82
C GLY A 42 -41.35 52.33 -48.89
N GLN A 43 -40.62 52.39 -50.01
CA GLN A 43 -39.30 51.75 -50.13
C GLN A 43 -38.23 52.45 -49.29
N VAL A 44 -38.24 53.78 -49.27
CA VAL A 44 -37.37 54.62 -48.42
C VAL A 44 -37.67 54.34 -46.94
N GLU A 45 -38.93 54.36 -46.54
CA GLU A 45 -39.36 54.06 -45.16
C GLU A 45 -38.95 52.65 -44.73
N LEU A 46 -39.14 51.66 -45.61
CA LEU A 46 -38.74 50.28 -45.33
C LEU A 46 -37.23 50.17 -45.12
N LEU A 47 -36.41 50.81 -45.95
CA LEU A 47 -34.96 50.78 -45.79
C LEU A 47 -34.53 51.49 -44.50
N GLU A 48 -35.13 52.63 -44.18
CA GLU A 48 -34.94 53.36 -42.92
C GLU A 48 -35.23 52.48 -41.70
N GLN A 49 -36.39 51.82 -41.69
CA GLN A 49 -36.80 50.93 -40.60
C GLN A 49 -35.84 49.75 -40.47
N ARG A 50 -35.45 49.13 -41.59
CA ARG A 50 -34.52 48.00 -41.60
C ARG A 50 -33.12 48.41 -41.11
N LEU A 51 -32.69 49.63 -41.42
CA LEU A 51 -31.41 50.16 -40.95
C LEU A 51 -31.45 50.43 -39.44
N ARG A 52 -32.50 51.07 -38.94
CA ARG A 52 -32.72 51.34 -37.51
C ARG A 52 -32.86 50.06 -36.68
N THR A 53 -33.48 49.03 -37.23
CA THR A 53 -33.65 47.72 -36.57
C THR A 53 -32.46 46.78 -36.75
N GLY A 54 -31.47 47.15 -37.56
CA GLY A 54 -30.31 46.31 -37.89
C GLY A 54 -30.63 45.11 -38.80
N ALA A 55 -31.84 45.05 -39.37
CA ALA A 55 -32.33 43.98 -40.26
C ALA A 55 -31.70 44.01 -41.66
N VAL A 56 -30.81 44.95 -41.94
CA VAL A 56 -29.99 45.02 -43.16
C VAL A 56 -28.52 45.30 -42.78
N LYS A 57 -27.58 44.73 -43.53
CA LYS A 57 -26.15 45.02 -43.33
C LYS A 57 -25.81 46.41 -43.87
N PRO A 58 -24.87 47.14 -43.26
CA PRO A 58 -24.52 48.49 -43.72
C PRO A 58 -24.10 48.55 -45.20
N ASP A 59 -23.38 47.55 -45.71
CA ASP A 59 -22.95 47.52 -47.11
C ASP A 59 -24.09 47.21 -48.09
N GLU A 60 -25.08 46.44 -47.66
CA GLU A 60 -26.30 46.19 -48.45
C GLU A 60 -27.24 47.42 -48.40
N ALA A 61 -27.35 48.06 -47.24
CA ALA A 61 -28.12 49.29 -47.05
C ALA A 61 -27.56 50.43 -47.89
N SER A 62 -26.23 50.61 -47.90
CA SER A 62 -25.55 51.63 -48.71
C SER A 62 -25.82 51.46 -50.21
N LYS A 63 -25.75 50.22 -50.73
CA LYS A 63 -26.09 49.94 -52.12
C LYS A 63 -27.56 50.19 -52.43
N THR A 64 -28.46 49.82 -51.51
CA THR A 64 -29.90 50.02 -51.67
C THR A 64 -30.24 51.51 -51.65
N ALA A 65 -29.65 52.30 -50.74
CA ALA A 65 -29.83 53.74 -50.68
C ALA A 65 -29.32 54.44 -51.96
N ALA A 66 -28.17 54.01 -52.50
CA ALA A 66 -27.66 54.52 -53.77
C ALA A 66 -28.63 54.26 -54.93
N ARG A 67 -29.20 53.05 -55.02
CA ARG A 67 -30.21 52.72 -56.03
C ARG A 67 -31.50 53.53 -55.84
N LEU A 68 -32.00 53.65 -54.61
CA LEU A 68 -33.20 54.45 -54.34
C LEU A 68 -32.98 55.92 -54.69
N ARG A 69 -31.75 56.43 -54.52
CA ARG A 69 -31.40 57.79 -54.94
C ARG A 69 -31.54 57.96 -56.45
N GLU A 70 -31.03 57.02 -57.25
CA GLU A 70 -31.19 57.00 -58.71
C GLU A 70 -32.68 56.87 -59.12
N ASP A 71 -33.42 55.99 -58.43
CA ASP A 71 -34.85 55.75 -58.71
C ASP A 71 -35.72 56.99 -58.40
N VAL A 72 -35.31 57.83 -57.43
CA VAL A 72 -36.01 59.08 -57.04
C VAL A 72 -35.61 60.28 -57.92
N ASP A 73 -34.32 60.45 -58.23
CA ASP A 73 -33.77 61.59 -59.01
C ASP A 73 -34.38 61.69 -60.42
N GLY A 74 -34.69 60.54 -61.04
CA GLY A 74 -35.36 60.45 -62.35
C GLY A 74 -36.84 60.10 -62.31
N ALA A 75 -37.49 60.14 -61.13
CA ALA A 75 -38.83 59.60 -60.98
C ALA A 75 -39.87 60.39 -61.78
N ALA A 76 -40.63 59.66 -62.61
CA ALA A 76 -41.91 60.12 -63.11
C ALA A 76 -42.98 59.91 -62.01
N ALA A 77 -42.99 60.78 -60.99
CA ALA A 77 -43.91 60.76 -59.85
C ALA A 77 -44.24 62.20 -59.40
N VAL A 78 -45.35 62.37 -58.67
CA VAL A 78 -45.77 63.67 -58.12
C VAL A 78 -45.88 63.57 -56.59
N GLY A 79 -45.04 64.32 -55.88
CA GLY A 79 -44.93 64.33 -54.43
C GLY A 79 -43.65 65.05 -53.98
N ASP A 80 -43.29 64.94 -52.71
CA ASP A 80 -42.07 65.56 -52.12
C ASP A 80 -40.81 64.74 -52.43
N LEU A 81 -40.35 64.78 -53.69
CA LEU A 81 -39.16 64.04 -54.14
C LEU A 81 -37.87 64.55 -53.48
N ASP A 82 -37.77 65.87 -53.24
CA ASP A 82 -36.63 66.48 -52.54
C ASP A 82 -36.56 66.02 -51.08
N GLY A 83 -37.71 65.86 -50.42
CA GLY A 83 -37.82 65.26 -49.10
C GLY A 83 -37.35 63.80 -49.07
N LEU A 84 -37.70 62.99 -50.09
CA LEU A 84 -37.19 61.63 -50.22
C LEU A 84 -35.67 61.59 -50.44
N LEU A 85 -35.12 62.45 -51.30
CA LEU A 85 -33.67 62.56 -51.51
C LEU A 85 -32.94 62.98 -50.23
N THR A 86 -33.51 63.92 -49.47
CA THR A 86 -33.00 64.36 -48.17
C THR A 86 -32.98 63.21 -47.16
N ARG A 87 -34.07 62.42 -47.10
CA ARG A 87 -34.16 61.23 -46.26
C ARG A 87 -33.13 60.16 -46.63
N ILE A 88 -32.99 59.88 -47.94
CA ILE A 88 -31.99 58.93 -48.45
C ILE A 88 -30.56 59.41 -48.16
N ALA A 89 -30.27 60.71 -48.27
CA ALA A 89 -28.98 61.27 -47.89
C ALA A 89 -28.71 61.12 -46.38
N ALA A 90 -29.72 61.34 -45.53
CA ALA A 90 -29.61 61.12 -44.09
C ALA A 90 -29.34 59.65 -43.70
N MET A 91 -29.66 58.68 -44.57
CA MET A 91 -29.32 57.27 -44.34
C MET A 91 -27.80 57.01 -44.39
N ASP A 92 -27.01 57.82 -45.09
CA ASP A 92 -25.55 57.60 -45.17
C ASP A 92 -24.89 57.72 -43.78
N GLU A 93 -25.35 58.66 -42.96
CA GLU A 93 -24.93 58.82 -41.56
C GLU A 93 -25.35 57.61 -40.69
N LEU A 94 -26.58 57.11 -40.89
CA LEU A 94 -27.07 55.91 -40.19
C LEU A 94 -26.27 54.67 -40.58
N VAL A 95 -25.90 54.54 -41.85
CA VAL A 95 -25.03 53.46 -42.35
C VAL A 95 -23.63 53.56 -41.76
N ALA A 96 -23.05 54.76 -41.69
CA ALA A 96 -21.74 55.00 -41.09
C ALA A 96 -21.72 54.65 -39.59
N ALA A 97 -22.74 55.09 -38.83
CA ALA A 97 -22.92 54.72 -37.43
C ALA A 97 -23.03 53.20 -37.24
N ALA A 98 -23.82 52.52 -38.07
CA ALA A 98 -23.98 51.06 -38.01
C ALA A 98 -22.69 50.29 -38.39
N ARG A 99 -21.81 50.87 -39.24
CA ARG A 99 -20.49 50.31 -39.55
C ARG A 99 -19.56 50.38 -38.35
N GLU A 100 -19.49 51.53 -37.69
CA GLU A 100 -18.64 51.74 -36.51
C GLU A 100 -19.12 50.88 -35.32
N GLU A 101 -20.43 50.79 -35.09
CA GLU A 101 -20.98 49.92 -34.05
C GLU A 101 -20.58 48.45 -34.27
N ARG A 102 -20.81 47.91 -35.47
CA ARG A 102 -20.40 46.53 -35.79
C ARG A 102 -18.89 46.33 -35.74
N ARG A 103 -18.10 47.36 -36.09
CA ARG A 103 -16.65 47.31 -35.98
C ARG A 103 -16.24 47.19 -34.52
N ALA A 104 -16.80 48.03 -33.65
CA ALA A 104 -16.57 47.98 -32.21
C ALA A 104 -17.02 46.65 -31.58
N GLU A 105 -18.16 46.10 -31.99
CA GLU A 105 -18.61 44.76 -31.54
C GLU A 105 -17.65 43.65 -31.94
N ARG A 106 -17.20 43.64 -33.21
CA ARG A 106 -16.21 42.67 -33.68
C ARG A 106 -14.88 42.79 -32.95
N GLU A 107 -14.44 44.00 -32.66
CA GLU A 107 -13.22 44.25 -31.90
C GLU A 107 -13.35 43.73 -30.46
N LYS A 108 -14.48 44.03 -29.79
CA LYS A 108 -14.80 43.48 -28.46
C LYS A 108 -14.84 41.95 -28.47
N ALA A 109 -15.51 41.34 -29.45
CA ALA A 109 -15.58 39.89 -29.59
C ALA A 109 -14.19 39.26 -29.81
N ARG A 110 -13.35 39.90 -30.64
CA ARG A 110 -11.95 39.48 -30.84
C ARG A 110 -11.12 39.57 -29.56
N ALA A 111 -11.25 40.67 -28.81
CA ALA A 111 -10.53 40.85 -27.55
C ALA A 111 -10.94 39.79 -26.50
N VAL A 112 -12.23 39.46 -26.42
CA VAL A 112 -12.74 38.39 -25.55
C VAL A 112 -12.21 37.02 -25.98
N ALA A 113 -12.28 36.70 -27.28
CA ALA A 113 -11.80 35.44 -27.83
C ALA A 113 -10.29 35.26 -27.62
N LEU A 114 -9.50 36.33 -27.79
CA LEU A 114 -8.07 36.35 -27.52
C LEU A 114 -7.79 35.99 -26.05
N LYS A 115 -8.41 36.72 -25.12
CA LYS A 115 -8.25 36.47 -23.68
C LYS A 115 -8.65 35.05 -23.27
N ASN A 116 -9.72 34.52 -23.85
CA ASN A 116 -10.17 33.15 -23.57
C ASN A 116 -9.20 32.11 -24.14
N LYS A 117 -8.75 32.28 -25.38
CA LYS A 117 -7.75 31.40 -26.01
C LYS A 117 -6.42 31.42 -25.26
N GLU A 118 -5.97 32.58 -24.79
CA GLU A 118 -4.78 32.69 -23.92
C GLU A 118 -4.94 31.91 -22.62
N LYS A 119 -6.10 32.02 -21.94
CA LYS A 119 -6.40 31.24 -20.72
C LYS A 119 -6.41 29.73 -21.00
N ILE A 120 -6.97 29.32 -22.13
CA ILE A 120 -7.01 27.91 -22.56
C ILE A 120 -5.59 27.38 -22.76
N VAL A 121 -4.74 28.14 -23.44
CA VAL A 121 -3.33 27.80 -23.69
C VAL A 121 -2.57 27.71 -22.37
N ALA A 122 -2.67 28.71 -21.50
CA ALA A 122 -2.01 28.71 -20.20
C ALA A 122 -2.46 27.54 -19.31
N ALA A 123 -3.74 27.19 -19.34
CA ALA A 123 -4.25 26.02 -18.64
C ALA A 123 -3.70 24.70 -19.22
N ALA A 124 -3.56 24.60 -20.54
CA ALA A 124 -2.97 23.42 -21.18
C ALA A 124 -1.48 23.27 -20.85
N GLU A 125 -0.73 24.38 -20.85
CA GLU A 125 0.68 24.43 -20.44
C GLU A 125 0.85 23.95 -18.98
N LYS A 126 0.01 24.45 -18.06
CA LYS A 126 0.00 23.99 -16.66
C LYS A 126 -0.31 22.49 -16.53
N VAL A 127 -1.22 21.95 -17.33
CA VAL A 127 -1.50 20.50 -17.35
C VAL A 127 -0.27 19.72 -17.84
N ALA A 128 0.46 20.25 -18.82
CA ALA A 128 1.65 19.61 -19.39
C ALA A 128 2.86 19.56 -18.43
N GLU A 129 2.91 20.46 -17.45
CA GLU A 129 3.91 20.46 -16.38
C GLU A 129 3.63 19.39 -15.31
N GLY A 130 2.36 19.06 -15.09
CA GLY A 130 1.93 18.10 -14.09
C GLY A 130 2.07 16.62 -14.49
N SER A 131 1.82 15.76 -13.51
CA SER A 131 1.87 14.29 -13.65
C SER A 131 0.54 13.61 -13.36
N ASP A 132 -0.58 14.35 -13.35
CA ASP A 132 -1.92 13.75 -13.25
C ASP A 132 -2.32 13.15 -14.60
N TRP A 133 -1.81 11.95 -14.88
CA TRP A 133 -1.99 11.27 -16.17
C TRP A 133 -3.44 10.94 -16.49
N ARG A 134 -4.29 10.78 -15.49
CA ARG A 134 -5.69 10.40 -15.65
C ARG A 134 -6.55 11.62 -15.95
N ASN A 135 -6.51 12.63 -15.08
CA ASN A 135 -7.36 13.81 -15.24
C ASN A 135 -6.77 14.81 -16.23
N GLY A 136 -5.45 14.88 -16.37
CA GLY A 136 -4.78 15.79 -17.30
C GLY A 136 -5.19 15.57 -18.76
N MET A 137 -5.34 14.31 -19.19
CA MET A 137 -5.81 14.01 -20.55
C MET A 137 -7.26 14.43 -20.78
N ASN A 138 -8.13 14.21 -19.79
CA ASN A 138 -9.52 14.66 -19.86
C ASN A 138 -9.58 16.20 -19.91
N ARG A 139 -8.80 16.87 -19.06
CA ARG A 139 -8.71 18.33 -19.06
C ARG A 139 -8.24 18.89 -20.39
N LEU A 140 -7.22 18.30 -21.02
CA LEU A 140 -6.75 18.71 -22.35
C LEU A 140 -7.80 18.48 -23.46
N ARG A 141 -8.66 17.47 -23.32
CA ARG A 141 -9.79 17.25 -24.23
C ARG A 141 -10.85 18.35 -24.06
N ASP A 142 -11.17 18.71 -22.83
CA ASP A 142 -12.14 19.77 -22.52
C ASP A 142 -11.65 21.14 -23.00
N LEU A 143 -10.37 21.44 -22.78
CA LEU A 143 -9.73 22.66 -23.26
C LEU A 143 -9.74 22.75 -24.80
N LEU A 144 -9.58 21.62 -25.51
CA LEU A 144 -9.75 21.61 -26.96
C LEU A 144 -11.20 21.90 -27.38
N ALA A 145 -12.19 21.40 -26.64
CA ALA A 145 -13.59 21.69 -26.92
C ALA A 145 -13.89 23.18 -26.72
N GLN A 146 -13.39 23.76 -25.62
CA GLN A 146 -13.49 25.21 -25.36
C GLN A 146 -12.82 26.03 -26.47
N TRP A 147 -11.60 25.65 -26.88
CA TRP A 147 -10.89 26.31 -27.97
C TRP A 147 -11.71 26.38 -29.27
N LYS A 148 -12.40 25.27 -29.61
CA LYS A 148 -13.22 25.18 -30.82
C LYS A 148 -14.52 26.00 -30.74
N ALA A 149 -15.01 26.29 -29.54
CA ALA A 149 -16.20 27.11 -29.32
C ALA A 149 -15.92 28.62 -29.39
N GLU A 150 -14.66 29.03 -29.20
CA GLU A 150 -14.24 30.43 -29.29
C GLU A 150 -14.24 30.95 -30.73
N ALA A 151 -14.50 32.25 -30.89
CA ALA A 151 -14.43 32.91 -32.19
C ALA A 151 -13.01 32.83 -32.77
N ARG A 152 -12.92 32.77 -34.11
CA ARG A 152 -11.63 32.79 -34.82
C ARG A 152 -11.00 34.18 -34.75
N LEU A 153 -9.70 34.20 -34.45
CA LEU A 153 -8.88 35.40 -34.52
C LEU A 153 -8.33 35.60 -35.94
N ASP A 154 -7.51 36.63 -36.14
CA ASP A 154 -6.65 36.68 -37.31
C ASP A 154 -5.69 35.47 -37.32
N LYS A 155 -5.32 35.06 -38.53
CA LYS A 155 -4.54 33.83 -38.75
C LYS A 155 -3.22 33.81 -37.98
N PRO A 156 -2.36 34.85 -38.00
CA PRO A 156 -1.10 34.84 -37.26
C PRO A 156 -1.27 34.60 -35.76
N THR A 157 -2.22 35.30 -35.14
CA THR A 157 -2.46 35.19 -33.70
C THR A 157 -3.05 33.82 -33.32
N ASP A 158 -4.02 33.33 -34.11
CA ASP A 158 -4.63 32.01 -33.87
C ASP A 158 -3.61 30.87 -34.03
N ASP A 159 -2.76 30.95 -35.07
CA ASP A 159 -1.71 29.96 -35.34
C ASP A 159 -0.68 29.92 -34.20
N ALA A 160 -0.22 31.08 -33.70
CA ALA A 160 0.75 31.15 -32.61
C ALA A 160 0.20 30.52 -31.30
N LEU A 161 -1.04 30.85 -30.94
CA LEU A 161 -1.70 30.27 -29.77
C LEU A 161 -1.99 28.77 -29.95
N TRP A 162 -2.37 28.36 -31.16
CA TRP A 162 -2.60 26.94 -31.48
C TRP A 162 -1.31 26.11 -31.38
N GLN A 163 -0.18 26.63 -31.86
CA GLN A 163 1.12 25.96 -31.73
C GLN A 163 1.47 25.71 -30.26
N ARG A 164 1.26 26.70 -29.39
CA ARG A 164 1.47 26.53 -27.93
C ARG A 164 0.55 25.48 -27.32
N PHE A 165 -0.75 25.56 -27.61
CA PHE A 165 -1.73 24.59 -27.12
C PHE A 165 -1.42 23.16 -27.57
N SER A 166 -1.18 22.95 -28.86
CA SER A 166 -0.88 21.64 -29.43
C SER A 166 0.48 21.09 -28.99
N GLY A 167 1.46 21.98 -28.77
CA GLY A 167 2.75 21.66 -28.15
C GLY A 167 2.58 21.14 -26.73
N ALA A 168 1.83 21.84 -25.87
CA ALA A 168 1.55 21.42 -24.50
C ALA A 168 0.87 20.03 -24.46
N ARG A 169 -0.16 19.82 -25.30
CA ARG A 169 -0.84 18.53 -25.41
C ARG A 169 0.08 17.40 -25.87
N SER A 170 0.93 17.66 -26.87
CA SER A 170 1.90 16.69 -27.39
C SER A 170 2.95 16.32 -26.34
N ALA A 171 3.49 17.32 -25.63
CA ALA A 171 4.46 17.13 -24.55
C ALA A 171 3.88 16.27 -23.41
N PHE A 172 2.65 16.57 -22.96
CA PHE A 172 1.96 15.77 -21.96
C PHE A 172 1.73 14.32 -22.42
N GLY A 173 1.28 14.13 -23.67
CA GLY A 173 1.09 12.81 -24.26
C GLY A 173 2.37 11.99 -24.31
N LYS A 174 3.51 12.61 -24.68
CA LYS A 174 4.83 11.97 -24.68
C LYS A 174 5.26 11.55 -23.28
N LYS A 175 5.16 12.45 -22.29
CA LYS A 175 5.50 12.15 -20.88
C LYS A 175 4.65 11.02 -20.33
N ARG A 176 3.32 11.07 -20.56
CA ARG A 176 2.39 10.02 -20.13
C ARG A 176 2.77 8.67 -20.73
N LYS A 177 3.04 8.62 -22.04
CA LYS A 177 3.44 7.37 -22.72
C LYS A 177 4.73 6.82 -22.12
N ALA A 178 5.73 7.66 -21.90
CA ALA A 178 6.99 7.27 -21.29
C ALA A 178 6.81 6.71 -19.87
N HIS A 179 5.98 7.37 -19.04
CA HIS A 179 5.68 6.93 -17.69
C HIS A 179 5.06 5.53 -17.66
N TYR A 180 4.03 5.27 -18.47
CA TYR A 180 3.42 3.94 -18.52
C TYR A 180 4.37 2.89 -19.10
N ALA A 181 5.17 3.23 -20.11
CA ALA A 181 6.19 2.33 -20.63
C ALA A 181 7.24 1.96 -19.57
N GLU A 182 7.67 2.90 -18.74
CA GLU A 182 8.59 2.65 -17.63
C GLU A 182 7.93 1.75 -16.56
N MET A 183 6.68 2.01 -16.19
CA MET A 183 5.95 1.15 -15.25
C MET A 183 5.79 -0.28 -15.78
N ASP A 184 5.47 -0.44 -17.06
CA ASP A 184 5.30 -1.73 -17.69
C ASP A 184 6.64 -2.47 -17.82
N ALA A 185 7.74 -1.75 -18.10
CA ALA A 185 9.10 -2.31 -18.08
C ALA A 185 9.48 -2.82 -16.68
N LYS A 186 9.26 -2.02 -15.62
CA LYS A 186 9.51 -2.43 -14.22
C LYS A 186 8.70 -3.66 -13.82
N ARG A 187 7.43 -3.73 -14.24
CA ARG A 187 6.60 -4.92 -14.03
C ARG A 187 7.15 -6.12 -14.79
N GLY A 188 7.59 -5.94 -16.03
CA GLY A 188 8.25 -6.98 -16.83
C GLY A 188 9.50 -7.54 -16.13
N GLU A 189 10.36 -6.68 -15.60
CA GLU A 189 11.52 -7.07 -14.81
C GLU A 189 11.13 -7.86 -13.54
N ALA A 190 10.11 -7.39 -12.82
CA ALA A 190 9.57 -8.12 -11.66
C ALA A 190 9.07 -9.52 -12.04
N ALA A 191 8.41 -9.67 -13.19
CA ALA A 191 7.96 -10.96 -13.70
C ALA A 191 9.13 -11.91 -13.98
N VAL A 192 10.24 -11.40 -14.55
CA VAL A 192 11.44 -12.20 -14.79
C VAL A 192 12.06 -12.68 -13.48
N VAL A 193 12.17 -11.79 -12.49
CA VAL A 193 12.69 -12.14 -11.17
C VAL A 193 11.81 -13.20 -10.50
N LYS A 194 10.48 -13.02 -10.50
CA LYS A 194 9.53 -13.97 -9.93
C LYS A 194 9.57 -15.34 -10.61
N LYS A 195 9.69 -15.39 -11.94
CA LYS A 195 9.89 -16.64 -12.68
C LYS A 195 11.17 -17.37 -12.24
N ARG A 196 12.27 -16.65 -12.01
CA ARG A 196 13.52 -17.24 -11.49
C ARG A 196 13.34 -17.78 -10.06
N LEU A 197 12.67 -17.03 -9.19
CA LEU A 197 12.39 -17.45 -7.81
C LEU A 197 11.49 -18.69 -7.77
N LEU A 198 10.47 -18.76 -8.64
CA LEU A 198 9.62 -19.93 -8.82
C LEU A 198 10.44 -21.14 -9.27
N ALA A 199 11.28 -20.99 -10.30
CA ALA A 199 12.13 -22.08 -10.77
C ALA A 199 13.09 -22.60 -9.70
N GLU A 200 13.50 -21.76 -8.75
CA GLU A 200 14.30 -22.17 -7.59
C GLU A 200 13.45 -22.87 -6.53
N ALA A 201 12.26 -22.34 -6.20
CA ALA A 201 11.30 -23.01 -5.31
C ALA A 201 10.95 -24.42 -5.81
N GLU A 202 10.71 -24.58 -7.10
CA GLU A 202 10.42 -25.88 -7.74
C GLU A 202 11.57 -26.89 -7.59
N LYS A 203 12.83 -26.44 -7.58
CA LYS A 203 13.99 -27.33 -7.33
C LYS A 203 14.12 -27.76 -5.88
N LEU A 204 13.59 -26.96 -4.97
CA LEU A 204 13.72 -27.15 -3.52
C LEU A 204 12.55 -27.93 -2.92
N LYS A 205 11.42 -28.05 -3.64
CA LYS A 205 10.17 -28.58 -3.09
C LYS A 205 10.27 -30.03 -2.59
N ASP A 206 11.17 -30.81 -3.16
CA ASP A 206 11.40 -32.23 -2.85
C ASP A 206 12.63 -32.45 -1.94
N SER A 207 13.28 -31.37 -1.49
CA SER A 207 14.46 -31.46 -0.62
C SER A 207 14.09 -31.99 0.75
N THR A 208 14.90 -32.90 1.27
CA THR A 208 14.80 -33.42 2.66
C THR A 208 15.77 -32.73 3.62
N ASP A 209 16.56 -31.76 3.13
CA ASP A 209 17.43 -30.94 3.99
C ASP A 209 16.63 -29.82 4.65
N TRP A 210 15.84 -30.20 5.66
CA TRP A 210 14.74 -29.41 6.18
C TRP A 210 15.14 -28.02 6.69
N GLY A 211 16.26 -27.91 7.40
CA GLY A 211 16.72 -26.67 8.04
C GLY A 211 17.17 -25.62 7.00
N PRO A 212 18.24 -25.89 6.24
CA PRO A 212 18.73 -25.04 5.16
C PRO A 212 17.65 -24.70 4.13
N THR A 213 16.85 -25.68 3.71
CA THR A 213 15.78 -25.47 2.71
C THR A 213 14.67 -24.57 3.25
N SER A 214 14.25 -24.74 4.52
CA SER A 214 13.30 -23.80 5.17
C SER A 214 13.85 -22.37 5.22
N GLY A 215 15.15 -22.22 5.47
CA GLY A 215 15.85 -20.94 5.39
C GLY A 215 15.78 -20.34 3.99
N ARG A 216 16.05 -21.16 2.97
CA ARG A 216 16.01 -20.71 1.57
C ARG A 216 14.62 -20.31 1.12
N PHE A 217 13.56 -21.04 1.46
CA PHE A 217 12.17 -20.62 1.18
C PHE A 217 11.80 -19.29 1.83
N ARG A 218 12.35 -18.98 3.02
CA ARG A 218 12.18 -17.67 3.67
C ARG A 218 12.84 -16.55 2.86
N ASP A 219 14.07 -16.78 2.38
CA ASP A 219 14.78 -15.82 1.52
C ASP A 219 14.06 -15.63 0.18
N LEU A 220 13.60 -16.71 -0.45
CA LEU A 220 12.82 -16.64 -1.70
C LEU A 220 11.55 -15.81 -1.52
N MET A 221 10.84 -15.96 -0.39
CA MET A 221 9.66 -15.15 -0.08
C MET A 221 10.01 -13.67 0.16
N ARG A 222 11.15 -13.38 0.78
CA ARG A 222 11.65 -12.00 0.94
C ARG A 222 11.94 -11.40 -0.44
N ASP A 223 12.67 -12.11 -1.27
CA ASP A 223 13.09 -11.66 -2.60
C ASP A 223 11.87 -11.51 -3.53
N TRP A 224 10.86 -12.36 -3.37
CA TRP A 224 9.56 -12.25 -4.07
C TRP A 224 8.84 -10.94 -3.74
N LYS A 225 8.77 -10.58 -2.45
CA LYS A 225 8.19 -9.30 -2.01
C LYS A 225 9.02 -8.12 -2.50
N ALA A 226 10.33 -8.24 -2.49
CA ALA A 226 11.25 -7.18 -2.94
C ALA A 226 11.17 -6.94 -4.46
N ALA A 227 10.87 -7.96 -5.27
CA ALA A 227 10.72 -7.83 -6.72
C ALA A 227 9.57 -6.90 -7.14
N GLY A 228 8.58 -6.65 -6.27
CA GLY A 228 7.42 -5.82 -6.58
C GLY A 228 6.39 -6.53 -7.47
N PRO A 229 5.39 -5.81 -8.00
CA PRO A 229 4.31 -6.40 -8.78
C PRO A 229 4.72 -6.70 -10.24
N ALA A 230 4.35 -7.87 -10.75
CA ALA A 230 4.42 -8.22 -12.16
C ALA A 230 3.15 -7.74 -12.91
N PRO A 231 3.08 -7.92 -14.25
CA PRO A 231 1.85 -7.72 -15.00
C PRO A 231 0.72 -8.63 -14.45
N ARG A 232 -0.50 -8.08 -14.38
CA ARG A 232 -1.63 -8.74 -13.70
C ARG A 232 -1.99 -10.09 -14.31
N ASP A 233 -1.76 -10.26 -15.61
CA ASP A 233 -2.01 -11.49 -16.37
C ASP A 233 -1.09 -12.65 -15.97
N VAL A 234 0.09 -12.38 -15.37
CA VAL A 234 1.04 -13.42 -14.94
C VAL A 234 1.25 -13.47 -13.42
N GLU A 235 0.96 -12.39 -12.70
CA GLU A 235 1.20 -12.29 -11.26
C GLU A 235 0.50 -13.41 -10.48
N ASP A 236 -0.79 -13.62 -10.74
CA ASP A 236 -1.62 -14.57 -9.98
C ASP A 236 -1.15 -16.01 -10.21
N THR A 237 -0.82 -16.36 -11.47
CA THR A 237 -0.28 -17.67 -11.82
C THR A 237 1.06 -17.92 -11.15
N LEU A 238 2.00 -16.97 -11.28
CA LEU A 238 3.33 -17.10 -10.67
C LEU A 238 3.22 -17.27 -9.15
N TRP A 239 2.36 -16.50 -8.49
CA TRP A 239 2.17 -16.59 -7.05
C TRP A 239 1.58 -17.93 -6.62
N ASN A 240 0.55 -18.41 -7.33
CA ASN A 240 -0.06 -19.70 -7.04
C ASN A 240 0.95 -20.84 -7.16
N ASP A 241 1.73 -20.87 -8.24
CA ASP A 241 2.73 -21.92 -8.47
C ASP A 241 3.83 -21.87 -7.39
N PHE A 242 4.28 -20.66 -7.00
CA PHE A 242 5.26 -20.50 -5.94
C PHE A 242 4.73 -21.03 -4.59
N ARG A 243 3.46 -20.76 -4.29
CA ARG A 243 2.79 -21.28 -3.10
C ARG A 243 2.68 -22.80 -3.13
N VAL A 244 2.32 -23.38 -4.27
CA VAL A 244 2.23 -24.84 -4.42
C VAL A 244 3.57 -25.51 -4.12
N ALA A 245 4.67 -24.98 -4.67
CA ALA A 245 6.03 -25.49 -4.38
C ALA A 245 6.40 -25.36 -2.89
N GLN A 246 6.08 -24.21 -2.28
CA GLN A 246 6.32 -23.97 -0.85
C GLN A 246 5.51 -24.92 0.04
N ASP A 247 4.21 -25.06 -0.23
CA ASP A 247 3.28 -25.86 0.57
C ASP A 247 3.62 -27.36 0.44
N HIS A 248 4.09 -27.81 -0.74
CA HIS A 248 4.60 -29.18 -0.92
C HIS A 248 5.76 -29.50 0.03
N PHE A 249 6.78 -28.65 0.07
CA PHE A 249 7.94 -28.85 0.95
C PHE A 249 7.56 -28.89 2.43
N PHE A 250 6.75 -27.91 2.87
CA PHE A 250 6.37 -27.84 4.29
C PHE A 250 5.43 -28.97 4.69
N ALA A 251 4.52 -29.41 3.81
CA ALA A 251 3.69 -30.59 4.06
C ALA A 251 4.54 -31.86 4.21
N ALA A 252 5.55 -32.07 3.36
CA ALA A 252 6.46 -33.20 3.46
C ALA A 252 7.28 -33.19 4.76
N ARG A 253 7.79 -32.01 5.16
CA ARG A 253 8.51 -31.84 6.43
C ARG A 253 7.62 -32.15 7.62
N ASP A 254 6.41 -31.60 7.63
CA ASP A 254 5.49 -31.73 8.76
C ASP A 254 5.00 -33.19 8.88
N ALA A 255 4.81 -33.90 7.76
CA ALA A 255 4.55 -35.33 7.75
C ALA A 255 5.71 -36.16 8.34
N MET A 256 6.96 -35.81 8.01
CA MET A 256 8.14 -36.50 8.56
C MET A 256 8.29 -36.25 10.07
N ASN A 257 8.07 -35.02 10.53
CA ASN A 257 8.06 -34.69 11.95
C ASN A 257 6.94 -35.42 12.69
N ALA A 258 5.75 -35.52 12.10
CA ALA A 258 4.64 -36.25 12.70
C ALA A 258 4.95 -37.74 12.87
N GLU A 259 5.70 -38.34 11.95
CA GLU A 259 6.12 -39.73 12.08
C GLU A 259 7.18 -39.93 13.18
N LEU A 260 8.17 -39.04 13.27
CA LEU A 260 9.13 -39.00 14.38
C LEU A 260 8.43 -38.83 15.73
N ASP A 261 7.43 -37.96 15.82
CA ASP A 261 6.67 -37.73 17.05
C ASP A 261 5.90 -38.98 17.49
N LYS A 262 5.36 -39.76 16.54
CA LYS A 262 4.74 -41.07 16.84
C LYS A 262 5.77 -42.08 17.33
N GLU A 263 6.92 -42.18 16.66
CA GLU A 263 8.02 -43.06 17.10
C GLU A 263 8.43 -42.72 18.53
N PHE A 264 8.65 -41.44 18.82
CA PHE A 264 9.03 -40.98 20.15
C PHE A 264 7.93 -41.24 21.18
N ALA A 265 6.66 -41.07 20.84
CA ALA A 265 5.56 -41.43 21.73
C ALA A 265 5.57 -42.91 22.11
N GLY A 266 5.77 -43.81 21.14
CA GLY A 266 5.94 -45.24 21.41
C GLY A 266 7.14 -45.55 22.30
N ASN A 267 8.28 -44.90 22.05
CA ASN A 267 9.46 -45.02 22.92
C ASN A 267 9.18 -44.54 24.34
N ALA A 268 8.36 -43.50 24.52
CA ALA A 268 7.99 -42.99 25.83
C ALA A 268 7.15 -44.01 26.61
N GLU A 269 6.23 -44.72 25.95
CA GLU A 269 5.45 -45.81 26.57
C GLU A 269 6.34 -46.95 27.05
N VAL A 270 7.34 -47.36 26.25
CA VAL A 270 8.34 -48.36 26.67
C VAL A 270 9.10 -47.88 27.89
N LYS A 271 9.56 -46.62 27.90
CA LYS A 271 10.27 -46.03 29.03
C LYS A 271 9.40 -45.92 30.29
N GLU A 272 8.11 -45.62 30.15
CA GLU A 272 7.18 -45.65 31.28
C GLU A 272 7.06 -47.04 31.91
N GLN A 273 7.01 -48.10 31.11
CA GLN A 273 6.98 -49.48 31.61
C GLN A 273 8.27 -49.82 32.36
N LEU A 274 9.43 -49.44 31.81
CA LEU A 274 10.72 -49.61 32.46
C LEU A 274 10.82 -48.84 33.78
N LEU A 275 10.21 -47.65 33.88
CA LEU A 275 10.14 -46.90 35.14
C LEU A 275 9.34 -47.63 36.20
N VAL A 276 8.23 -48.28 35.84
CA VAL A 276 7.46 -49.09 36.79
C VAL A 276 8.31 -50.25 37.32
N GLU A 277 9.07 -50.93 36.45
CA GLU A 277 10.02 -51.97 36.86
C GLU A 277 11.12 -51.41 37.78
N ALA A 278 11.67 -50.23 37.44
CA ALA A 278 12.73 -49.57 38.22
C ALA A 278 12.23 -49.12 39.60
N GLU A 279 11.07 -48.49 39.66
CA GLU A 279 10.45 -48.01 40.90
C GLU A 279 10.09 -49.17 41.83
N ALA A 280 9.77 -50.36 41.30
CA ALA A 280 9.52 -51.57 42.08
C ALA A 280 10.78 -52.12 42.79
N LEU A 281 11.98 -51.67 42.43
CA LEU A 281 13.22 -51.99 43.16
C LEU A 281 13.27 -51.28 44.52
N LEU A 282 12.38 -50.32 44.77
CA LEU A 282 12.31 -49.56 46.01
C LEU A 282 11.19 -50.09 46.94
N PRO A 283 11.42 -50.15 48.26
CA PRO A 283 12.69 -49.89 48.95
C PRO A 283 13.73 -51.01 48.69
N VAL A 284 15.02 -50.64 48.66
CA VAL A 284 16.12 -51.56 48.34
C VAL A 284 16.30 -52.58 49.47
N LYS A 285 15.90 -53.84 49.22
CA LYS A 285 16.05 -54.97 50.16
C LYS A 285 17.31 -55.79 49.88
N ASP A 286 17.54 -56.11 48.62
CA ASP A 286 18.75 -56.77 48.14
C ASP A 286 19.48 -55.84 47.18
N LEU A 287 20.62 -55.35 47.64
CA LEU A 287 21.42 -54.38 46.89
C LEU A 287 22.08 -54.99 45.64
N ALA A 288 22.51 -56.26 45.70
CA ALA A 288 23.18 -56.89 44.57
C ALA A 288 22.17 -57.16 43.44
N ALA A 289 21.00 -57.69 43.80
CA ALA A 289 19.90 -57.90 42.86
C ALA A 289 19.38 -56.58 42.29
N ALA A 290 19.17 -55.56 43.13
CA ALA A 290 18.70 -54.24 42.68
C ALA A 290 19.69 -53.58 41.69
N LYS A 291 20.99 -53.67 41.92
CA LYS A 291 22.02 -53.17 40.99
C LYS A 291 22.02 -53.92 39.66
N ALA A 292 21.87 -55.25 39.69
CA ALA A 292 21.81 -56.05 38.47
C ALA A 292 20.57 -55.72 37.64
N SER A 293 19.40 -55.65 38.26
CA SER A 293 18.15 -55.27 37.58
C SER A 293 18.19 -53.84 37.07
N LEU A 294 18.72 -52.88 37.84
CA LEU A 294 18.84 -51.49 37.40
C LEU A 294 19.77 -51.35 36.20
N ARG A 295 20.84 -52.15 36.12
CA ARG A 295 21.71 -52.18 34.94
C ARG A 295 20.97 -52.70 33.70
N ASP A 296 20.25 -53.81 33.81
CA ASP A 296 19.44 -54.36 32.71
C ASP A 296 18.37 -53.36 32.23
N ILE A 297 17.68 -52.72 33.18
CA ILE A 297 16.69 -51.68 32.88
C ILE A 297 17.36 -50.49 32.19
N GLY A 298 18.55 -50.08 32.62
CA GLY A 298 19.32 -49.01 31.98
C GLY A 298 19.69 -49.34 30.52
N GLU A 299 20.12 -50.57 30.26
CA GLU A 299 20.42 -51.04 28.90
C GLU A 299 19.16 -51.02 28.00
N ARG A 300 17.99 -51.48 28.52
CA ARG A 300 16.70 -51.40 27.81
C ARG A 300 16.21 -49.95 27.64
N TRP A 301 16.46 -49.09 28.61
CA TRP A 301 16.10 -47.68 28.60
C TRP A 301 16.83 -46.90 27.50
N ASP A 302 18.12 -47.18 27.33
CA ASP A 302 18.94 -46.60 26.28
C ASP A 302 18.53 -47.16 24.91
N ALA A 303 18.26 -48.48 24.83
CA ALA A 303 17.79 -49.13 23.61
C ALA A 303 16.42 -48.61 23.12
N ALA A 304 15.53 -48.21 24.04
CA ALA A 304 14.24 -47.60 23.70
C ALA A 304 14.36 -46.24 23.00
N GLY A 305 15.53 -45.60 23.00
CA GLY A 305 15.79 -44.41 22.18
C GLY A 305 15.20 -43.10 22.72
N LYS A 306 14.82 -42.20 21.82
CA LYS A 306 14.38 -40.83 22.14
C LYS A 306 12.89 -40.76 22.43
N VAL A 307 12.51 -39.81 23.29
CA VAL A 307 11.12 -39.54 23.70
C VAL A 307 10.73 -38.10 23.35
N PRO A 308 9.42 -37.75 23.36
CA PRO A 308 8.97 -36.41 23.03
C PRO A 308 9.58 -35.40 23.99
N ARG A 309 10.00 -34.24 23.48
CA ARG A 309 10.77 -33.24 24.25
C ARG A 309 10.09 -32.82 25.56
N ALA A 310 8.74 -32.80 25.57
CA ALA A 310 7.95 -32.48 26.74
C ALA A 310 8.05 -33.53 27.86
N ARG A 311 8.27 -34.81 27.52
CA ARG A 311 8.34 -35.95 28.46
C ARG A 311 9.75 -36.23 28.96
N ILE A 312 10.80 -35.72 28.31
CA ILE A 312 12.21 -35.98 28.67
C ILE A 312 12.45 -35.75 30.16
N LYS A 313 12.14 -34.53 30.66
CA LYS A 313 12.43 -34.14 32.04
C LYS A 313 11.72 -35.01 33.08
N GLU A 314 10.48 -35.40 32.79
CA GLU A 314 9.68 -36.25 33.67
C GLU A 314 10.28 -37.66 33.74
N LEU A 315 10.49 -38.28 32.58
CA LEU A 315 10.97 -39.66 32.46
C LEU A 315 12.39 -39.81 33.02
N GLU A 316 13.32 -38.93 32.64
CA GLU A 316 14.68 -38.92 33.18
C GLU A 316 14.70 -38.62 34.68
N GLY A 317 13.83 -37.72 35.15
CA GLY A 317 13.70 -37.37 36.57
C GLY A 317 13.34 -38.59 37.42
N ARG A 318 12.36 -39.39 36.99
CA ARG A 318 11.94 -40.61 37.69
C ARG A 318 13.05 -41.67 37.72
N MET A 319 13.71 -41.92 36.58
CA MET A 319 14.82 -42.88 36.51
C MET A 319 15.96 -42.45 37.44
N SER A 320 16.35 -41.18 37.40
CA SER A 320 17.44 -40.64 38.23
C SER A 320 17.14 -40.75 39.73
N ALA A 321 15.86 -40.69 40.14
CA ALA A 321 15.47 -40.86 41.53
C ALA A 321 15.67 -42.30 42.01
N VAL A 322 15.32 -43.29 41.18
CA VAL A 322 15.59 -44.71 41.46
C VAL A 322 17.09 -44.98 41.53
N GLU A 323 17.84 -44.52 40.53
CA GLU A 323 19.30 -44.64 40.51
C GLU A 323 19.94 -44.03 41.76
N LYS A 324 19.49 -42.85 42.16
CA LYS A 324 19.96 -42.19 43.38
C LYS A 324 19.63 -43.00 44.62
N ALA A 325 18.42 -43.55 44.74
CA ALA A 325 18.03 -44.35 45.90
C ALA A 325 18.86 -45.64 46.02
N VAL A 326 19.17 -46.31 44.91
CA VAL A 326 20.06 -47.48 44.88
C VAL A 326 21.50 -47.10 45.24
N ARG A 327 22.00 -45.97 44.74
CA ARG A 327 23.31 -45.43 45.10
C ARG A 327 23.40 -45.08 46.58
N ASP A 328 22.41 -44.37 47.12
CA ASP A 328 22.36 -44.00 48.53
C ASP A 328 22.31 -45.24 49.44
N ALA A 329 21.62 -46.31 49.02
CA ALA A 329 21.59 -47.59 49.73
C ALA A 329 22.95 -48.31 49.71
N ASP A 330 23.67 -48.25 48.58
CA ASP A 330 25.04 -48.76 48.47
C ASP A 330 26.01 -48.00 49.36
N ASP A 331 25.96 -46.67 49.31
CA ASP A 331 26.79 -45.80 50.14
C ASP A 331 26.51 -46.03 51.64
N ALA A 332 25.25 -46.21 52.02
CA ALA A 332 24.87 -46.53 53.39
C ALA A 332 25.42 -47.90 53.84
N ARG A 333 25.35 -48.93 52.97
CA ARG A 333 25.95 -50.24 53.24
C ARG A 333 27.46 -50.12 53.37
N TRP A 334 28.13 -49.45 52.44
CA TRP A 334 29.58 -49.24 52.45
C TRP A 334 30.05 -48.53 53.72
N LYS A 335 29.33 -47.48 54.15
CA LYS A 335 29.65 -46.76 55.40
C LYS A 335 29.58 -47.66 56.63
N ARG A 336 28.56 -48.52 56.73
CA ARG A 336 28.44 -49.49 57.83
C ARG A 336 29.55 -50.54 57.78
N THR A 337 29.87 -51.04 56.59
CA THR A 337 30.88 -52.09 56.43
C THR A 337 32.29 -51.55 56.17
N ASN A 338 32.58 -50.27 56.42
CA ASN A 338 33.88 -49.67 56.13
C ASN A 338 34.94 -50.22 57.08
N PRO A 339 35.89 -51.06 56.61
CA PRO A 339 36.82 -51.76 57.49
C PRO A 339 37.83 -50.82 58.16
N GLU A 340 38.22 -49.72 57.49
CA GLU A 340 39.13 -48.74 58.09
C GLU A 340 38.44 -47.91 59.18
N ALA A 341 37.17 -47.55 58.96
CA ALA A 341 36.39 -46.79 59.95
C ALA A 341 36.08 -47.66 61.18
N ALA A 342 35.68 -48.91 60.97
CA ALA A 342 35.51 -49.90 62.03
C ALA A 342 36.81 -50.13 62.82
N ALA A 343 37.96 -50.27 62.13
CA ALA A 343 39.26 -50.43 62.78
C ALA A 343 39.69 -49.20 63.59
N ARG A 344 39.43 -47.98 63.10
CA ARG A 344 39.69 -46.73 63.86
C ARG A 344 38.78 -46.60 65.08
N ALA A 345 37.49 -46.94 64.95
CA ALA A 345 36.56 -46.97 66.08
C ALA A 345 37.02 -47.99 67.14
N GLN A 346 37.41 -49.19 66.72
CA GLN A 346 37.95 -50.22 67.59
C GLN A 346 39.25 -49.78 68.28
N ALA A 347 40.18 -49.17 67.55
CA ALA A 347 41.43 -48.64 68.12
C ALA A 347 41.16 -47.56 69.19
N THR A 348 40.14 -46.71 68.97
CA THR A 348 39.73 -45.68 69.94
C THR A 348 39.17 -46.30 71.22
N VAL A 349 38.33 -47.33 71.10
CA VAL A 349 37.83 -48.12 72.24
C VAL A 349 38.99 -48.73 73.02
N THR A 350 39.91 -49.42 72.36
CA THR A 350 41.07 -50.05 73.00
C THR A 350 41.98 -49.03 73.69
N GLN A 351 42.17 -47.85 73.11
CA GLN A 351 42.95 -46.78 73.73
C GLN A 351 42.27 -46.22 74.99
N LEU A 352 40.94 -46.03 74.97
CA LEU A 352 40.19 -45.57 76.15
C LEU A 352 40.20 -46.61 77.27
N GLU A 353 40.07 -47.89 76.95
CA GLU A 353 40.20 -49.00 77.91
C GLU A 353 41.58 -49.02 78.57
N SER A 354 42.66 -48.86 77.78
CA SER A 354 44.03 -48.77 78.31
C SER A 354 44.21 -47.58 79.24
N LEU A 355 43.66 -46.41 78.88
CA LEU A 355 43.76 -45.20 79.71
C LEU A 355 42.98 -45.35 81.03
N ILE A 356 41.81 -46.01 80.99
CA ILE A 356 41.04 -46.31 82.20
C ILE A 356 41.84 -47.27 83.09
N ALA A 357 42.40 -48.34 82.56
CA ALA A 357 43.21 -49.28 83.32
C ALA A 357 44.45 -48.62 83.98
N ASP A 358 45.11 -47.70 83.27
CA ASP A 358 46.21 -46.91 83.82
C ASP A 358 45.75 -45.99 84.95
N LEU A 359 44.60 -45.33 84.80
CA LEU A 359 44.02 -44.46 85.83
C LEU A 359 43.54 -45.27 87.04
N GLU A 360 42.99 -46.47 86.84
CA GLU A 360 42.62 -47.40 87.91
C GLU A 360 43.86 -47.87 88.69
N SER A 361 44.95 -48.19 87.99
CA SER A 361 46.24 -48.52 88.63
C SER A 361 46.79 -47.34 89.44
N LYS A 362 46.73 -46.11 88.90
CA LYS A 362 47.14 -44.89 89.60
C LYS A 362 46.27 -44.61 90.83
N LYS A 363 44.95 -44.80 90.70
CA LYS A 363 44.00 -44.68 91.81
C LYS A 363 44.35 -45.69 92.91
N ALA A 364 44.55 -46.96 92.57
CA ALA A 364 44.92 -48.00 93.53
C ALA A 364 46.24 -47.69 94.26
N LYS A 365 47.25 -47.17 93.55
CA LYS A 365 48.52 -46.72 94.16
C LYS A 365 48.32 -45.51 95.08
N ALA A 366 47.49 -44.54 94.70
CA ALA A 366 47.17 -43.38 95.52
C ALA A 366 46.38 -43.75 96.78
N ASP A 367 45.43 -44.67 96.66
CA ASP A 367 44.68 -45.27 97.78
C ASP A 367 45.63 -45.99 98.75
N ALA A 368 46.57 -46.80 98.25
CA ALA A 368 47.57 -47.50 99.07
C ALA A 368 48.57 -46.56 99.76
N ALA A 369 48.87 -45.40 99.15
CA ALA A 369 49.74 -44.38 99.71
C ALA A 369 49.02 -43.38 100.65
N GLY A 370 47.71 -43.55 100.88
CA GLY A 370 46.92 -42.66 101.73
C GLY A 370 46.68 -41.25 101.15
N ASN A 371 46.91 -41.06 99.84
CA ASN A 371 46.76 -39.75 99.19
C ASN A 371 45.33 -39.59 98.64
N ALA A 372 44.41 -39.19 99.51
CA ALA A 372 42.98 -39.04 99.19
C ALA A 372 42.70 -38.07 98.03
N LYS A 373 43.51 -37.01 97.87
CA LYS A 373 43.35 -36.03 96.79
C LYS A 373 43.65 -36.66 95.42
N ALA A 374 44.79 -37.35 95.31
CA ALA A 374 45.18 -38.01 94.06
C ALA A 374 44.23 -39.17 93.69
N ALA A 375 43.68 -39.88 94.68
CA ALA A 375 42.69 -40.93 94.45
C ALA A 375 41.34 -40.36 93.93
N ALA A 376 40.89 -39.23 94.48
CA ALA A 376 39.68 -38.55 94.02
C ALA A 376 39.83 -38.00 92.59
N GLU A 377 40.96 -37.35 92.28
CA GLU A 377 41.26 -36.85 90.92
C GLU A 377 41.32 -37.99 89.89
N ALA A 378 41.93 -39.14 90.26
CA ALA A 378 41.94 -40.32 89.40
C ALA A 378 40.54 -40.93 89.21
N ALA A 379 39.69 -40.93 90.25
CA ALA A 379 38.32 -41.42 90.17
C ALA A 379 37.45 -40.55 89.24
N GLU A 380 37.56 -39.23 89.33
CA GLU A 380 36.86 -38.30 88.42
C GLU A 380 37.34 -38.47 86.97
N ALA A 381 38.66 -38.62 86.77
CA ALA A 381 39.21 -38.90 85.46
C ALA A 381 38.68 -40.23 84.88
N ILE A 382 38.61 -41.31 85.67
CA ILE A 382 38.04 -42.60 85.26
C ILE A 382 36.57 -42.42 84.81
N GLN A 383 35.74 -41.75 85.60
CA GLN A 383 34.34 -41.51 85.26
C GLN A 383 34.19 -40.76 83.92
N ALA A 384 35.00 -39.73 83.70
CA ALA A 384 35.00 -39.00 82.43
C ALA A 384 35.39 -39.90 81.24
N ARG A 385 36.41 -40.77 81.39
CA ARG A 385 36.83 -41.70 80.32
C ARG A 385 35.81 -42.82 80.11
N GLN A 386 35.11 -43.28 81.15
CA GLN A 386 34.04 -44.28 81.02
C GLN A 386 32.85 -43.75 80.21
N LEU A 387 32.49 -42.47 80.37
CA LEU A 387 31.46 -41.83 79.54
C LEU A 387 31.89 -41.77 78.06
N TRP A 388 33.16 -41.44 77.79
CA TRP A 388 33.69 -41.45 76.42
C TRP A 388 33.83 -42.85 75.83
N LEU A 389 34.17 -43.85 76.66
CA LEU A 389 34.22 -45.26 76.25
C LEU A 389 32.84 -45.76 75.83
N ALA A 390 31.79 -45.42 76.60
CA ALA A 390 30.42 -45.79 76.25
C ALA A 390 29.99 -45.20 74.90
N GLU A 391 30.34 -43.94 74.61
CA GLU A 391 30.05 -43.31 73.32
C GLU A 391 30.89 -43.92 72.18
N ALA A 392 32.16 -44.23 72.43
CA ALA A 392 33.03 -44.88 71.44
C ALA A 392 32.57 -46.32 71.13
N GLN A 393 32.10 -47.08 72.12
CA GLN A 393 31.51 -48.40 71.94
C GLN A 393 30.20 -48.34 71.14
N LYS A 394 29.38 -47.32 71.39
CA LYS A 394 28.17 -47.07 70.59
C LYS A 394 28.52 -46.76 69.13
N ALA A 395 29.51 -45.89 68.89
CA ALA A 395 29.98 -45.59 67.54
C ALA A 395 30.60 -46.82 66.84
N LEU A 396 31.26 -47.72 67.57
CA LEU A 396 31.77 -49.00 67.03
C LEU A 396 30.62 -49.95 66.64
N ASN A 397 29.56 -50.01 67.46
CA ASN A 397 28.38 -50.83 67.17
C ASN A 397 27.63 -50.36 65.92
N ASP A 398 27.73 -49.09 65.53
CA ASP A 398 27.15 -48.59 64.29
C ASP A 398 27.83 -49.14 63.00
N TYR A 399 28.99 -49.81 63.13
CA TYR A 399 29.71 -50.49 62.05
C TYR A 399 29.51 -52.03 62.03
N SER A 400 28.63 -52.56 62.89
CA SER A 400 28.21 -53.97 62.91
C SER A 400 26.89 -54.14 62.17
#